data_AF-A0A1V1PTN4-F1
#
_entry.id   AF-A0A1V1PTN4-F1
#
_cell.length_a   1.000
_cell.length_b   1.000
_cell.length_c   1.000
_cell.angle_alpha   90.00
_cell.angle_beta   90.00
_cell.angle_gamma   90.00
#
_symmetry.space_group_name_H-M   'P 1'
#
loop_
_entity.id
_entity.type
_entity.pdbx_description
1 polymer ?
#
loop_
_entity_poly.entity_id
_entity_poly.type
_entity_poly.pdbx_seq_one_letter_code
_entity_poly.pdbx_strand_id
1 'polypeptide(L)'
;MLEQQLRAEVEAEGWRNLRQHLAHPVIAPTAPDAPAAPLPPKREWRFGAAMVKGIVRSGVGAAGAYLAFLAAADSGLGEFEIWLAVIAGFIVSLSLTAFGIGRQLVHALARMAAWGLVIALGVGAVYLVSQMAA
;
A
#
# COMPACT_ATOMS: atom_id res chain seq x y z
N MET A 1 20.90 -8.13 59.19
CA MET A 1 19.91 -9.06 58.60
C MET A 1 18.47 -8.53 58.71
N LEU A 2 18.01 -8.11 59.90
CA LEU A 2 16.63 -7.66 60.12
C LEU A 2 16.24 -6.42 59.28
N GLU A 3 17.16 -5.47 59.10
CA GLU A 3 16.97 -4.30 58.22
C GLU A 3 16.83 -4.66 56.73
N GLN A 4 17.49 -5.74 56.29
CA GLN A 4 17.35 -6.23 54.91
C GLN A 4 16.01 -6.93 54.69
N GLN A 5 15.50 -7.62 55.71
CA GLN A 5 14.16 -8.21 55.68
C GLN A 5 13.07 -7.13 55.66
N LEU A 6 13.21 -6.08 56.49
CA LEU A 6 12.29 -4.94 56.50
C LEU A 6 12.24 -4.21 55.15
N ARG A 7 13.41 -3.98 54.52
CA ARG A 7 13.45 -3.36 53.19
C ARG A 7 12.76 -4.23 52.13
N ALA A 8 12.96 -5.54 52.18
CA ALA A 8 12.32 -6.47 51.25
C ALA A 8 10.79 -6.52 51.42
N GLU A 9 10.29 -6.43 52.66
CA GLU A 9 8.85 -6.39 52.93
C GLU A 9 8.21 -5.09 52.40
N VAL A 10 8.85 -3.95 52.61
CA VAL A 10 8.37 -2.65 52.11
C VAL A 10 8.34 -2.61 50.58
N GLU A 11 9.36 -3.13 49.92
CA GLU A 11 9.38 -3.23 48.45
C GLU A 11 8.28 -4.16 47.93
N ALA A 12 8.08 -5.32 48.58
CA ALA A 12 7.04 -6.28 48.20
C ALA A 12 5.63 -5.69 48.34
N GLU A 13 5.39 -4.90 49.39
CA GLU A 13 4.12 -4.21 49.62
C GLU A 13 3.89 -3.08 48.60
N GLY A 14 4.95 -2.35 48.24
CA GLY A 14 4.93 -1.39 47.13
C GLY A 14 4.52 -2.03 45.80
N TRP A 15 5.08 -3.20 45.47
CA TRP A 15 4.72 -3.95 44.26
C TRP A 15 3.28 -4.50 44.29
N ARG A 16 2.75 -4.86 45.46
CA ARG A 16 1.34 -5.28 45.61
C ARG A 16 0.40 -4.10 45.38
N ASN A 17 0.67 -2.95 45.99
CA ASN A 17 -0.14 -1.75 45.83
C ASN A 17 -0.14 -1.25 44.38
N LEU A 18 1.03 -1.26 43.72
CA LEU A 18 1.16 -0.82 42.34
C LEU A 18 0.37 -1.71 41.37
N ARG A 19 0.39 -3.04 41.57
CA ARG A 19 -0.46 -3.96 40.79
C ARG A 19 -1.94 -3.77 41.05
N GLN A 20 -2.35 -3.50 42.30
CA GLN A 20 -3.76 -3.21 42.61
C GLN A 20 -4.23 -1.91 41.95
N HIS A 21 -3.39 -0.87 41.92
CA HIS A 21 -3.70 0.40 41.26
C HIS A 21 -3.76 0.26 39.74
N LEU A 22 -2.89 -0.55 39.13
CA LEU A 22 -2.92 -0.81 37.68
C LEU A 22 -4.06 -1.77 37.28
N ALA A 23 -4.51 -2.64 38.19
CA ALA A 23 -5.61 -3.58 37.94
C ALA A 23 -6.99 -2.93 38.06
N HIS A 24 -7.11 -1.78 38.73
CA HIS A 24 -8.31 -0.96 38.63
C HIS A 24 -8.24 -0.16 37.32
N PRO A 25 -9.15 -0.38 36.35
CA PRO A 25 -9.30 0.57 35.26
C PRO A 25 -9.71 1.90 35.90
N VAL A 26 -8.88 2.92 35.75
CA VAL A 26 -9.31 4.30 36.00
C VAL A 26 -10.43 4.56 35.01
N ILE A 27 -11.67 4.40 35.45
CA ILE A 27 -12.82 5.01 34.79
C ILE A 27 -12.65 6.50 35.09
N ALA A 28 -11.96 7.19 34.17
CA ALA A 28 -11.85 8.63 34.22
C ALA A 28 -13.27 9.21 34.29
N PRO A 29 -13.53 10.20 35.16
CA PRO A 29 -14.79 10.93 35.14
C PRO A 29 -15.04 11.43 33.72
N THR A 30 -16.20 11.10 33.18
CA THR A 30 -16.62 11.51 31.84
C THR A 30 -16.65 13.03 31.80
N ALA A 31 -15.62 13.66 31.24
CA ALA A 31 -15.69 15.06 30.85
C ALA A 31 -16.78 15.17 29.78
N PRO A 32 -17.78 16.06 29.94
CA PRO A 32 -18.66 16.38 28.84
C PRO A 32 -17.83 17.14 27.80
N ASP A 33 -18.01 16.79 26.53
CA ASP A 33 -17.37 17.37 25.34
C ASP A 33 -15.96 16.88 24.96
N ALA A 34 -15.73 15.57 25.00
CA ALA A 34 -14.70 14.97 24.14
C ALA A 34 -15.19 14.98 22.67
N PRO A 35 -14.43 15.56 21.70
CA PRO A 35 -14.78 15.43 20.29
C PRO A 35 -14.87 13.94 19.94
N ALA A 36 -15.95 13.56 19.26
CA ALA A 36 -16.24 12.19 18.87
C ALA A 36 -14.96 11.52 18.34
N ALA A 37 -14.61 10.36 18.92
CA ALA A 37 -13.49 9.57 18.45
C ALA A 37 -13.60 9.42 16.91
N PRO A 38 -12.51 9.69 16.15
CA PRO A 38 -12.57 9.59 14.70
C PRO A 38 -13.03 8.18 14.34
N LEU A 39 -14.13 8.12 13.58
CA LEU A 39 -14.70 6.88 13.05
C LEU A 39 -13.56 6.05 12.44
N PRO A 40 -13.54 4.72 12.65
CA PRO A 40 -12.56 3.86 12.00
C PRO A 40 -12.62 4.12 10.50
N PRO A 41 -11.48 4.28 9.81
CA PRO A 41 -11.48 4.64 8.39
C PRO A 41 -12.34 3.64 7.64
N LYS A 42 -13.39 4.13 6.98
CA LYS A 42 -14.26 3.33 6.12
C LYS A 42 -13.35 2.50 5.22
N ARG A 43 -13.43 1.18 5.33
CA ARG A 43 -12.70 0.25 4.47
C ARG A 43 -13.35 0.33 3.08
N GLU A 44 -13.07 1.40 2.34
CA GLU A 44 -13.58 1.59 0.99
C GLU A 44 -13.15 0.41 0.13
N TRP A 45 -14.04 -0.06 -0.76
CA TRP A 45 -13.76 -1.12 -1.72
C TRP A 45 -12.66 -0.67 -2.69
N ARG A 46 -11.39 -0.87 -2.32
CA ARG A 46 -10.20 -0.43 -3.08
C ARG A 46 -9.74 -1.43 -4.15
N PHE A 47 -10.50 -2.50 -4.38
CA PHE A 47 -10.05 -3.60 -5.25
C PHE A 47 -9.83 -3.15 -6.70
N GLY A 48 -10.77 -2.40 -7.28
CA GLY A 48 -10.64 -1.87 -8.64
C GLY A 48 -9.46 -0.91 -8.79
N ALA A 49 -9.27 0.00 -7.83
CA ALA A 49 -8.15 0.95 -7.86
C ALA A 49 -6.79 0.25 -7.70
N ALA A 50 -6.70 -0.79 -6.85
CA ALA A 50 -5.50 -1.60 -6.69
C ALA A 50 -5.17 -2.37 -7.99
N MET A 51 -6.18 -2.94 -8.64
CA MET A 51 -6.02 -3.68 -9.90
C MET A 51 -5.51 -2.77 -11.02
N VAL A 52 -6.14 -1.62 -11.26
CA VAL A 52 -5.70 -0.65 -12.29
C VAL A 52 -4.27 -0.20 -12.03
N LYS A 53 -3.93 0.06 -10.76
CA LYS A 53 -2.56 0.43 -10.37
C LYS A 53 -1.56 -0.70 -10.62
N GLY A 54 -1.96 -1.95 -10.37
CA GLY A 54 -1.17 -3.14 -10.71
C GLY A 54 -0.90 -3.23 -12.21
N ILE A 55 -1.93 -3.06 -13.05
CA ILE A 55 -1.80 -3.09 -14.52
C ILE A 55 -0.84 -2.00 -15.00
N VAL A 56 -1.02 -0.75 -14.55
CA VAL A 56 -0.11 0.35 -14.91
C VAL A 56 1.32 0.04 -14.50
N ARG A 57 1.53 -0.51 -13.30
CA ARG A 57 2.85 -0.85 -12.81
C ARG A 57 3.50 -1.96 -13.63
N SER A 58 2.75 -3.00 -13.98
CA SER A 58 3.20 -4.05 -14.90
C SER A 58 3.54 -3.50 -16.28
N GLY A 59 2.75 -2.56 -16.80
CA GLY A 59 3.01 -1.88 -18.07
C GLY A 59 4.32 -1.08 -18.07
N VAL A 60 4.60 -0.34 -16.99
CA VAL A 60 5.89 0.35 -16.81
C VAL A 60 7.04 -0.64 -16.72
N GLY A 61 6.86 -1.74 -15.99
CA GLY A 61 7.83 -2.83 -15.94
C GLY A 61 8.14 -3.39 -17.33
N ALA A 62 7.10 -3.70 -18.11
CA ALA A 62 7.23 -4.23 -19.47
C ALA A 62 7.95 -3.25 -20.40
N ALA A 63 7.67 -1.95 -20.29
CA ALA A 63 8.39 -0.92 -21.04
C ALA A 63 9.89 -0.92 -20.72
N GLY A 64 10.26 -1.01 -19.44
CA GLY A 64 11.67 -1.12 -19.04
C GLY A 64 12.35 -2.39 -19.52
N ALA A 65 11.64 -3.52 -19.47
CA ALA A 65 12.10 -4.80 -20.02
C ALA A 65 12.37 -4.71 -21.53
N TYR A 66 11.48 -4.03 -22.26
CA TYR A 66 11.62 -3.83 -23.70
C TYR A 66 12.81 -2.91 -24.05
N LEU A 67 13.03 -1.85 -23.29
CA LEU A 67 14.22 -1.00 -23.47
C LEU A 67 15.51 -1.78 -23.20
N ALA A 68 15.51 -2.64 -22.18
CA ALA A 68 16.65 -3.51 -21.89
C ALA A 68 16.89 -4.55 -23.01
N PHE A 69 15.82 -5.10 -23.59
CA PHE A 69 15.91 -5.95 -24.78
C PHE A 69 16.61 -5.23 -25.93
N LEU A 70 16.16 -4.02 -26.28
CA LEU A 70 16.74 -3.24 -27.38
C LEU A 70 18.22 -2.93 -27.12
N ALA A 71 18.58 -2.51 -25.90
CA ALA A 71 19.95 -2.22 -25.54
C ALA A 71 20.85 -3.47 -25.59
N ALA A 72 20.35 -4.63 -25.15
CA ALA A 72 21.07 -5.89 -25.17
C ALA A 72 21.29 -6.40 -26.60
N ALA A 73 20.27 -6.30 -27.44
CA ALA A 73 20.35 -6.66 -28.86
C ALA A 73 21.33 -5.76 -29.61
N ASP A 74 21.30 -4.45 -29.37
CA ASP A 74 22.22 -3.48 -29.98
C ASP A 74 23.67 -3.70 -29.53
N SER A 75 23.87 -4.18 -28.30
CA SER A 75 25.19 -4.53 -27.76
C SER A 75 25.76 -5.85 -28.29
N GLY A 76 25.02 -6.57 -29.15
CA GLY A 76 25.45 -7.86 -29.71
C GLY A 76 25.57 -8.98 -28.67
N LEU A 77 24.79 -8.91 -27.59
CA LEU A 77 24.79 -9.93 -26.54
C LEU A 77 24.19 -11.25 -27.04
N GLY A 78 24.59 -12.36 -26.41
CA GLY A 78 24.00 -13.67 -26.65
C GLY A 78 22.54 -13.74 -26.18
N GLU A 79 21.83 -14.77 -26.65
CA GLU A 79 20.40 -14.93 -26.37
C GLU A 79 20.11 -15.03 -24.86
N PHE A 80 20.96 -15.76 -24.13
CA PHE A 80 20.83 -15.91 -22.68
C PHE A 80 20.99 -14.56 -21.96
N GLU A 81 22.00 -13.78 -22.33
CA GLU A 81 22.30 -12.48 -21.76
C GLU A 81 21.18 -11.47 -22.07
N ILE A 82 20.59 -11.53 -23.26
CA ILE A 82 19.43 -10.71 -23.63
C ILE A 82 18.25 -11.03 -22.68
N TRP A 83 17.91 -12.29 -22.47
CA TRP A 83 16.83 -12.66 -21.55
C TRP A 83 17.09 -12.21 -20.11
N LEU A 84 18.35 -12.31 -19.67
CA LEU A 84 18.74 -11.83 -18.35
C LEU A 84 18.59 -10.31 -18.23
N ALA A 85 19.00 -9.55 -19.26
CA ALA A 85 18.82 -8.11 -19.33
C ALA A 85 17.33 -7.71 -19.32
N VAL A 86 16.47 -8.43 -20.04
CA VAL A 86 15.01 -8.22 -20.06
C VAL A 86 14.41 -8.37 -18.67
N ILE A 87 14.72 -9.47 -17.98
CA ILE A 87 14.21 -9.74 -16.63
C ILE A 87 14.74 -8.68 -15.65
N ALA A 88 16.02 -8.33 -15.74
CA ALA A 88 16.62 -7.29 -14.91
C ALA A 88 15.96 -5.92 -15.14
N GLY A 89 15.78 -5.52 -16.40
CA GLY A 89 15.13 -4.26 -16.79
C GLY A 89 13.69 -4.18 -16.28
N PHE A 90 12.95 -5.29 -16.33
CA PHE A 90 11.61 -5.40 -15.75
C PHE A 90 11.63 -5.16 -14.23
N ILE A 91 12.48 -5.88 -13.50
CA ILE A 91 12.57 -5.81 -12.03
C ILE A 91 13.02 -4.43 -11.56
N VAL A 92 14.03 -3.84 -12.22
CA VAL A 92 14.52 -2.50 -11.89
C VAL A 92 13.42 -1.46 -12.09
N SER A 93 12.70 -1.53 -13.20
CA SER A 93 11.58 -0.62 -13.49
C SER A 93 10.45 -0.76 -12.48
N LEU A 94 10.09 -1.99 -12.11
CA LEU A 94 9.13 -2.24 -11.02
C LEU A 94 9.63 -1.75 -9.66
N SER A 95 10.93 -1.83 -9.40
CA SER A 95 11.52 -1.33 -8.15
C SER A 95 11.46 0.19 -8.10
N LEU A 96 11.79 0.88 -9.18
CA LEU A 96 11.73 2.35 -9.29
C LEU A 96 10.31 2.88 -9.06
N THR A 97 9.28 2.16 -9.51
CA THR A 97 7.88 2.53 -9.25
C THR A 97 7.46 2.39 -7.78
N ALA A 98 8.28 1.78 -6.91
CA ALA A 98 8.02 1.69 -5.48
C ALA A 98 8.35 3.00 -4.74
N PHE A 99 9.29 3.79 -5.27
CA PHE A 99 9.91 4.90 -4.56
C PHE A 99 9.38 6.27 -5.00
N GLY A 100 9.34 7.22 -4.05
CA GLY A 100 9.12 8.66 -4.24
C GLY A 100 8.27 9.06 -5.45
N ILE A 101 8.94 9.65 -6.45
CA ILE A 101 8.35 10.18 -7.69
C ILE A 101 7.72 9.06 -8.55
N GLY A 102 8.38 7.91 -8.68
CA GLY A 102 7.88 6.78 -9.45
C GLY A 102 6.52 6.29 -8.94
N ARG A 103 6.35 6.26 -7.62
CA ARG A 103 5.08 5.90 -6.98
C ARG A 103 3.97 6.91 -7.26
N GLN A 104 4.30 8.20 -7.30
CA GLN A 104 3.34 9.27 -7.62
C GLN A 104 2.92 9.22 -9.09
N LEU A 105 3.87 9.00 -10.00
CA LEU A 105 3.62 8.87 -11.44
C LEU A 105 2.69 7.68 -11.75
N VAL A 106 2.96 6.51 -11.18
CA VAL A 106 2.08 5.33 -11.32
C VAL A 106 0.68 5.60 -10.75
N HIS A 107 0.58 6.36 -9.67
CA HIS A 107 -0.71 6.74 -9.09
C HIS A 107 -1.51 7.67 -10.02
N ALA A 108 -0.84 8.66 -10.63
CA ALA A 108 -1.45 9.59 -11.58
C ALA A 108 -1.91 8.85 -12.84
N LEU A 109 -1.05 8.01 -13.43
CA LEU A 109 -1.37 7.16 -14.57
C LEU A 109 -2.53 6.21 -14.27
N ALA A 110 -2.55 5.57 -13.10
CA ALA A 110 -3.64 4.69 -12.70
C ALA A 110 -4.97 5.44 -12.60
N ARG A 111 -4.96 6.67 -12.08
CA ARG A 111 -6.17 7.50 -12.03
C ARG A 111 -6.65 7.88 -13.43
N MET A 112 -5.73 8.25 -14.33
CA MET A 112 -6.06 8.56 -15.71
C MET A 112 -6.63 7.35 -16.46
N ALA A 113 -5.99 6.19 -16.31
CA ALA A 113 -6.43 4.93 -16.91
C ALA A 113 -7.83 4.51 -16.40
N ALA A 114 -8.11 4.68 -15.11
CA ALA A 114 -9.43 4.40 -14.55
C ALA A 114 -10.53 5.25 -15.21
N TRP A 115 -10.29 6.56 -15.37
CA TRP A 115 -11.23 7.44 -16.07
C TRP A 115 -11.38 7.07 -17.55
N GLY A 116 -10.28 6.73 -18.22
CA GLY A 116 -10.33 6.25 -19.60
C GLY A 116 -11.20 4.99 -19.75
N LEU A 117 -11.10 4.05 -18.80
CA LEU A 117 -11.90 2.82 -18.79
C LEU A 117 -13.39 3.12 -18.59
N VAL A 118 -13.74 4.05 -17.69
CA VAL A 118 -15.12 4.51 -17.50
C VAL A 118 -15.68 5.14 -18.77
N ILE A 119 -14.91 6.00 -19.44
CA ILE A 119 -15.32 6.64 -20.70
C ILE A 119 -15.52 5.58 -21.79
N ALA A 120 -14.57 4.66 -21.95
CA ALA A 120 -14.65 3.60 -22.96
C ALA A 120 -15.88 2.71 -22.75
N LEU A 121 -16.17 2.32 -21.50
CA LEU A 121 -17.37 1.57 -21.17
C LEU A 121 -18.65 2.37 -21.43
N GLY A 122 -18.68 3.66 -21.07
CA GLY A 122 -19.82 4.53 -21.35
C GLY A 122 -20.11 4.65 -22.84
N VAL A 123 -19.08 4.93 -23.65
CA VAL A 123 -19.20 5.01 -25.12
C VAL A 123 -19.62 3.65 -25.70
N GLY A 124 -19.02 2.55 -25.25
CA GLY A 124 -19.37 1.21 -25.68
C GLY A 124 -20.82 0.84 -25.36
N ALA A 125 -21.32 1.22 -24.19
CA ALA A 125 -22.71 1.01 -23.81
C ALA A 125 -23.67 1.80 -24.71
N VAL A 126 -23.38 3.08 -24.96
CA VAL A 126 -24.18 3.93 -25.87
C VAL A 126 -24.19 3.34 -27.28
N TYR A 127 -23.04 2.87 -27.78
CA TYR A 127 -22.94 2.21 -29.07
C TYR A 127 -23.81 0.95 -29.15
N LEU A 128 -23.73 0.07 -28.14
CA LEU A 128 -24.55 -1.16 -28.11
C LEU A 128 -26.04 -0.85 -28.08
N VAL A 129 -26.48 0.13 -27.28
CA VAL A 129 -27.88 0.57 -27.25
C VAL A 129 -28.32 1.11 -28.61
N SER A 130 -27.47 1.89 -29.28
CA SER A 130 -27.77 2.41 -30.62
C SER A 130 -27.95 1.31 -31.67
N GLN A 131 -27.19 0.22 -31.55
CA GLN A 131 -27.30 -0.94 -32.45
C GLN A 131 -28.54 -1.80 -32.16
N MET A 132 -29.04 -1.81 -30.92
CA MET A 132 -30.28 -2.54 -30.57
C MET A 132 -31.54 -1.76 -30.93
N ALA A 133 -31.44 -0.43 -31.10
CA ALA A 133 -32.55 0.46 -31.43
C ALA A 133 -32.73 0.69 -32.95
N ALA A 134 -31.77 0.24 -33.76
CA ALA A 134 -31.80 0.28 -35.22
C ALA A 134 -32.35 -1.04 -35.79
#